data_AF-A0A349H810-F1
#
_entry.id   AF-A0A349H810-F1
#
_cell.length_a   1.000
_cell.length_b   1.000
_cell.length_c   1.000
_cell.angle_alpha   90.00
_cell.angle_beta   90.00
_cell.angle_gamma   90.00
#
_symmetry.space_group_name_H-M   'P 1'
#
loop_
_entity.id
_entity.type
_entity.pdbx_description
1 polymer ?
#
loop_
_entity_poly.entity_id
_entity_poly.type
_entity_poly.pdbx_seq_one_letter_code
_entity_poly.pdbx_strand_id
1 'polypeptide(L)'
;MKNIDVILQSFRRDLADGSRTAAAIDRNASLEEISELAEQEGLHKLATVLFEAEQEALRKGSASIEDAAAATDVFVREAREDMPDSSKTAAAIDRGASWEEISELAEQEGLHQLASVLFEAEQELLRNRS
;
A
#
# COMPACT_ATOMS: atom_id res chain seq x y z
N MET A 1 -13.34 -3.98 -15.14
CA MET A 1 -13.16 -4.48 -13.76
C MET A 1 -13.73 -5.89 -13.68
N LYS A 2 -12.91 -6.91 -13.45
CA LYS A 2 -13.42 -8.21 -13.00
C LYS A 2 -13.93 -7.99 -11.57
N ASN A 3 -15.24 -8.07 -11.36
CA ASN A 3 -15.77 -8.09 -10.00
C ASN A 3 -15.40 -9.44 -9.41
N ILE A 4 -14.39 -9.47 -8.54
CA ILE A 4 -13.95 -10.69 -7.83
C ILE A 4 -15.14 -11.36 -7.14
N ASP A 5 -16.06 -10.56 -6.59
CA ASP A 5 -17.30 -11.02 -5.98
C ASP A 5 -18.17 -11.84 -6.94
N VAL A 6 -18.27 -11.40 -8.20
CA VAL A 6 -19.03 -12.13 -9.24
C VAL A 6 -18.34 -13.43 -9.60
N ILE A 7 -17.00 -13.44 -9.64
CA ILE A 7 -16.22 -14.67 -9.89
C ILE A 7 -16.44 -15.67 -8.74
N LEU A 8 -16.29 -15.22 -7.49
CA LEU A 8 -16.51 -16.04 -6.29
C LEU A 8 -17.93 -16.63 -6.26
N GLN A 9 -18.95 -15.81 -6.55
CA GLN A 9 -20.34 -16.27 -6.62
C GLN A 9 -20.58 -17.28 -7.75
N SER A 10 -19.93 -17.12 -8.90
CA SER A 10 -19.99 -18.11 -9.98
C SER A 10 -19.40 -19.45 -9.54
N PHE A 11 -18.18 -19.46 -9.00
CA PHE A 11 -17.56 -20.70 -8.52
C PHE A 11 -18.33 -21.33 -7.37
N ARG A 12 -18.89 -20.53 -6.45
CA ARG A 12 -19.70 -21.04 -5.34
C ARG A 12 -20.90 -21.87 -5.80
N ARG A 13 -21.50 -21.54 -6.94
CA ARG A 13 -22.63 -22.29 -7.53
C ARG A 13 -22.21 -23.63 -8.14
N ASP A 14 -20.97 -23.74 -8.58
CA ASP A 14 -20.39 -24.96 -9.16
C ASP A 14 -19.73 -25.86 -8.10
N LEU A 15 -19.55 -25.38 -6.86
CA LEU A 15 -18.97 -26.13 -5.76
C LEU A 15 -20.02 -26.96 -5.00
N ALA A 16 -19.61 -28.16 -4.56
CA ALA A 16 -20.43 -29.01 -3.70
C ALA A 16 -20.61 -28.40 -2.30
N ASP A 17 -21.75 -28.65 -1.67
CA ASP A 17 -22.09 -28.10 -0.33
C ASP A 17 -21.13 -28.56 0.79
N GLY A 18 -20.32 -29.59 0.56
CA GLY A 18 -19.28 -30.06 1.48
C GLY A 18 -17.88 -29.47 1.26
N SER A 19 -17.71 -28.61 0.24
CA SER A 19 -16.42 -28.00 -0.09
C SER A 19 -16.02 -26.98 0.97
N ARG A 20 -14.76 -27.04 1.40
CA ARG A 20 -14.15 -26.05 2.29
C ARG A 20 -14.03 -24.70 1.61
N THR A 21 -13.71 -24.69 0.32
CA THR A 21 -13.68 -23.48 -0.51
C THR A 21 -15.05 -22.82 -0.57
N ALA A 22 -16.13 -23.60 -0.74
CA ALA A 22 -17.50 -23.07 -0.71
C ALA A 22 -17.84 -22.41 0.63
N ALA A 23 -17.50 -23.06 1.75
CA ALA A 23 -17.72 -22.51 3.08
C ALA A 23 -16.90 -21.23 3.34
N ALA A 24 -15.68 -21.15 2.80
CA ALA A 24 -14.84 -19.95 2.88
C ALA A 24 -15.43 -18.77 2.10
N ILE A 25 -15.99 -19.03 0.92
CA ILE A 25 -16.72 -18.01 0.14
C ILE A 25 -17.96 -17.53 0.91
N ASP A 26 -18.75 -18.45 1.47
CA ASP A 26 -19.99 -18.11 2.18
C ASP A 26 -19.76 -17.22 3.41
N ARG A 27 -18.61 -17.37 4.09
CA ARG A 27 -18.22 -16.51 5.22
C ARG A 27 -17.45 -15.26 4.83
N ASN A 28 -17.30 -14.95 3.54
CA ASN A 28 -16.52 -13.81 3.04
C ASN A 28 -15.07 -13.81 3.55
N ALA A 29 -14.41 -14.96 3.47
CA ALA A 29 -12.99 -15.09 3.82
C ALA A 29 -12.08 -14.25 2.90
N SER A 30 -10.81 -14.08 3.29
CA SER A 30 -9.82 -13.40 2.46
C SER A 30 -9.54 -14.19 1.17
N LEU A 31 -9.11 -13.48 0.11
CA LEU A 31 -8.76 -14.12 -1.17
C LEU A 31 -7.64 -15.15 -1.00
N GLU A 32 -6.67 -14.85 -0.13
CA GLU A 32 -5.59 -15.76 0.27
C GLU A 32 -6.14 -17.09 0.79
N GLU A 33 -7.05 -17.03 1.78
CA GLU A 33 -7.59 -18.22 2.42
C GLU A 33 -8.47 -19.03 1.47
N ILE A 34 -9.29 -18.36 0.64
CA ILE A 34 -10.10 -19.03 -0.39
C ILE A 34 -9.18 -19.68 -1.44
N SER A 35 -8.10 -19.00 -1.84
CA SER A 35 -7.11 -19.51 -2.81
C SER A 35 -6.41 -20.77 -2.28
N GLU A 36 -5.97 -20.76 -1.01
CA GLU A 36 -5.32 -21.91 -0.39
C GLU A 36 -6.25 -23.12 -0.31
N LEU A 37 -7.49 -22.92 0.12
CA LEU A 37 -8.49 -23.99 0.19
C LEU A 37 -8.86 -24.52 -1.20
N ALA A 38 -8.94 -23.62 -2.20
CA ALA A 38 -9.17 -24.00 -3.58
C ALA A 38 -8.05 -24.91 -4.11
N GLU A 39 -6.79 -24.58 -3.79
CA GLU A 39 -5.64 -25.40 -4.19
C GLU A 39 -5.65 -26.77 -3.50
N GLN A 40 -5.96 -26.83 -2.20
CA GLN A 40 -6.08 -28.08 -1.45
C GLN A 40 -7.19 -29.00 -1.99
N GLU A 41 -8.27 -28.43 -2.53
CA GLU A 41 -9.38 -29.17 -3.14
C GLU A 41 -9.18 -29.45 -4.64
N GLY A 42 -8.03 -29.07 -5.23
CA GLY A 42 -7.71 -29.30 -6.64
C GLY A 42 -8.41 -28.35 -7.61
N LEU A 43 -8.95 -27.24 -7.11
CA LEU A 43 -9.62 -26.18 -7.87
C LEU A 43 -8.58 -25.19 -8.44
N HIS A 44 -7.56 -25.71 -9.11
CA HIS A 44 -6.39 -24.94 -9.56
C HIS A 44 -6.74 -23.67 -10.36
N LYS A 45 -7.82 -23.72 -11.15
CA LYS A 45 -8.30 -22.55 -11.91
C LYS A 45 -8.79 -21.43 -11.00
N LEU A 46 -9.51 -21.77 -9.93
CA LEU A 46 -9.98 -20.80 -8.96
C LEU A 46 -8.79 -20.25 -8.15
N ALA A 47 -7.94 -21.13 -7.63
CA ALA A 47 -6.74 -20.75 -6.88
C ALA A 47 -5.85 -19.79 -7.70
N THR A 48 -5.57 -20.11 -8.96
CA THR A 48 -4.78 -19.24 -9.86
C THR A 48 -5.41 -17.86 -10.01
N VAL A 49 -6.72 -17.79 -10.29
CA VAL A 49 -7.42 -16.50 -10.49
C VAL A 49 -7.43 -15.66 -9.21
N LEU A 50 -7.63 -16.28 -8.05
CA LEU A 50 -7.65 -15.58 -6.77
C LEU A 50 -6.26 -15.09 -6.37
N PHE A 51 -5.23 -15.91 -6.58
CA PHE A 51 -3.84 -15.51 -6.38
C PHE A 51 -3.46 -14.35 -7.31
N GLU A 52 -3.80 -14.40 -8.60
CA GLU A 52 -3.56 -13.28 -9.51
C GLU A 52 -4.26 -12.00 -9.07
N ALA A 53 -5.50 -12.11 -8.58
CA ALA A 53 -6.27 -10.97 -8.08
C ALA A 53 -5.67 -10.37 -6.80
N GLU A 54 -5.22 -11.21 -5.88
CA GLU A 54 -4.50 -10.80 -4.66
C GLU A 54 -3.19 -10.07 -5.01
N GLN A 55 -2.37 -10.66 -5.88
CA GLN A 55 -1.12 -10.05 -6.34
C GLN A 55 -1.36 -8.72 -7.07
N GLU A 56 -2.45 -8.60 -7.85
CA GLU A 56 -2.85 -7.33 -8.47
C GLU A 56 -3.26 -6.28 -7.43
N ALA A 57 -3.98 -6.67 -6.37
CA ALA A 57 -4.39 -5.77 -5.30
C ALA A 57 -3.16 -5.25 -4.51
N LEU A 58 -2.24 -6.15 -4.17
CA LEU A 58 -0.98 -5.81 -3.51
C LEU A 58 -0.13 -4.86 -4.38
N ARG A 59 -0.03 -5.12 -5.69
CA ARG A 59 0.72 -4.26 -6.61
C ARG A 59 0.08 -2.88 -6.78
N LYS A 60 -1.25 -2.77 -6.77
CA LYS A 60 -1.94 -1.46 -6.82
C LYS A 60 -1.73 -0.68 -5.53
N GLY A 61 -1.73 -1.37 -4.39
CA GLY A 61 -1.35 -0.78 -3.10
C GLY A 61 0.08 -0.24 -3.14
N SER A 62 1.05 -1.04 -3.62
CA SER A 62 2.46 -0.62 -3.72
C SER A 62 2.67 0.54 -4.70
N ALA A 63 2.05 0.50 -5.88
CA ALA A 63 2.15 1.59 -6.85
C ALA A 63 1.63 2.93 -6.30
N SER A 64 0.52 2.89 -5.55
CA SER A 64 -0.04 4.10 -4.92
C SER A 64 0.90 4.66 -3.84
N ILE A 65 1.61 3.78 -3.12
CA ILE A 65 2.62 4.16 -2.12
C ILE A 65 3.85 4.78 -2.79
N GLU A 66 4.32 4.20 -3.89
CA GLU A 66 5.45 4.71 -4.67
C GLU A 66 5.15 6.10 -5.27
N ASP A 67 3.94 6.31 -5.80
CA ASP A 67 3.48 7.61 -6.28
C ASP A 67 3.41 8.67 -5.17
N ALA A 68 2.88 8.32 -3.99
CA ALA A 68 2.81 9.24 -2.84
C ALA A 68 4.22 9.63 -2.34
N ALA A 69 5.14 8.67 -2.31
CA ALA A 69 6.53 8.93 -1.93
C ALA A 69 7.27 9.81 -2.94
N ALA A 70 7.05 9.57 -4.24
CA ALA A 70 7.60 10.42 -5.30
C ALA A 70 7.05 11.85 -5.24
N ALA A 71 5.75 12.01 -4.97
CA ALA A 71 5.14 13.33 -4.80
C ALA A 71 5.71 14.08 -3.58
N THR A 72 5.96 13.37 -2.48
CA THR A 72 6.59 13.93 -1.28
C THR A 72 8.03 14.36 -1.55
N ASP A 73 8.80 13.56 -2.30
CA ASP A 73 10.17 13.91 -2.70
C ASP A 73 10.23 15.17 -3.58
N VAL A 74 9.29 15.31 -4.53
CA VAL A 74 9.14 16.53 -5.34
C VAL A 74 8.85 17.74 -4.45
N PHE A 75 7.90 17.62 -3.51
CA PHE A 75 7.57 18.68 -2.58
C PHE A 75 8.77 19.11 -1.71
N VAL A 76 9.56 18.14 -1.22
CA VAL A 76 10.78 18.41 -0.45
C VAL A 76 11.81 19.18 -1.28
N ARG A 77 11.98 18.80 -2.55
CA ARG A 77 12.88 19.50 -3.47
C ARG A 77 12.42 20.92 -3.78
N GLU A 78 11.12 21.15 -3.97
CA GLU A 78 10.56 22.49 -4.16
C GLU A 78 10.76 23.34 -2.89
N ALA A 79 10.46 22.78 -1.72
CA ALA A 79 10.66 23.47 -0.44
C ALA A 79 12.13 23.88 -0.23
N ARG A 80 13.10 23.07 -0.70
CA ARG A 80 14.52 23.40 -0.63
C ARG A 80 14.90 24.65 -1.43
N GLU A 81 14.22 24.94 -2.54
CA GLU A 81 14.50 26.12 -3.38
C GLU A 81 14.15 27.43 -2.67
N ASP A 82 13.18 27.40 -1.74
CA ASP A 82 12.75 28.55 -0.94
C ASP A 82 13.59 28.76 0.34
N MET A 83 14.56 27.87 0.62
CA MET A 83 15.37 27.94 1.84
C MET A 83 16.75 28.58 1.62
N PRO A 84 17.24 29.37 2.59
CA PRO A 84 18.61 29.87 2.57
C PRO A 84 19.61 28.74 2.85
N ASP A 85 20.82 28.84 2.29
CA ASP A 85 21.88 27.82 2.47
C ASP A 85 22.37 27.68 3.93
N SER A 86 22.02 28.64 4.80
CA SER A 86 22.30 28.55 6.23
C SER A 86 21.28 27.69 7.00
N SER A 87 20.18 27.27 6.36
CA SER A 87 19.15 26.43 7.00
C SER A 87 19.69 25.02 7.20
N LYS A 88 19.46 24.48 8.40
CA LYS A 88 19.78 23.08 8.72
C LYS A 88 18.88 22.12 7.97
N THR A 89 17.61 22.49 7.79
CA THR A 89 16.64 21.74 6.99
C THR A 89 17.11 21.64 5.54
N ALA A 90 17.56 22.76 4.96
CA ALA A 90 18.13 22.79 3.62
C ALA A 90 19.34 21.83 3.46
N ALA A 91 20.28 21.89 4.40
CA ALA A 91 21.44 21.00 4.42
C ALA A 91 21.05 19.52 4.59
N ALA A 92 19.98 19.23 5.35
CA ALA A 92 19.43 17.88 5.52
C ALA A 92 18.77 17.34 4.24
N ILE A 93 18.11 18.20 3.47
CA ILE A 93 17.56 17.85 2.17
C ILE A 93 18.70 17.55 1.18
N ASP A 94 19.71 18.43 1.09
CA ASP A 94 20.82 18.30 0.13
C ASP A 94 21.64 17.02 0.32
N ARG A 95 21.74 16.53 1.56
CA ARG A 95 22.43 15.27 1.88
C ARG A 95 21.55 14.02 1.75
N GLY A 96 20.27 14.18 1.41
CA GLY A 96 19.30 13.08 1.32
C GLY A 96 18.99 12.43 2.67
N ALA A 97 18.79 13.24 3.72
CA ALA A 97 18.38 12.73 5.02
C ALA A 97 16.98 12.09 4.99
N SER A 98 16.67 11.29 6.00
CA SER A 98 15.34 10.68 6.15
C SER A 98 14.25 11.74 6.41
N TRP A 99 13.01 11.45 6.04
CA TRP A 99 11.88 12.35 6.26
C TRP A 99 11.69 12.70 7.74
N GLU A 100 11.82 11.73 8.65
CA GLU A 100 11.89 11.96 10.09
C GLU A 100 12.87 13.09 10.45
N GLU A 101 14.13 12.98 10.02
CA GLU A 101 15.17 13.94 10.34
C GLU A 101 14.92 15.32 9.71
N ILE A 102 14.48 15.35 8.44
CA ILE A 102 14.14 16.60 7.77
C ILE A 102 12.94 17.25 8.48
N SER A 103 11.95 16.48 8.92
CA SER A 103 10.77 16.97 9.63
C SER A 103 11.12 17.56 10.99
N GLU A 104 12.03 16.94 11.74
CA GLU A 104 12.47 17.44 13.04
C GLU A 104 13.21 18.79 12.89
N LEU A 105 14.11 18.89 11.90
CA LEU A 105 14.84 20.12 11.63
C LEU A 105 13.92 21.23 11.10
N ALA A 106 12.97 20.87 10.23
CA ALA A 106 11.96 21.78 9.72
C ALA A 106 11.12 22.37 10.88
N GLU A 107 10.71 21.55 11.83
CA GLU A 107 9.96 22.00 13.00
C GLU A 107 10.80 22.95 13.89
N GLN A 108 12.08 22.63 14.11
CA GLN A 108 12.99 23.50 14.86
C GLN A 108 13.22 24.86 14.19
N GLU A 109 13.18 24.92 12.86
CA GLU A 109 13.35 26.15 12.07
C GLU A 109 12.03 26.87 11.76
N GLY A 110 10.88 26.36 12.23
CA GLY A 110 9.56 26.96 12.04
C GLY A 110 8.91 26.68 10.68
N LEU A 111 9.45 25.73 9.92
CA LEU A 111 8.94 25.24 8.64
C LEU A 111 7.81 24.22 8.87
N HIS A 112 6.80 24.59 9.65
CA HIS A 112 5.75 23.68 10.15
C HIS A 112 4.99 22.94 9.04
N GLN A 113 4.80 23.57 7.88
CA GLN A 113 4.13 22.93 6.74
C GLN A 113 4.97 21.77 6.21
N LEU A 114 6.29 21.95 6.07
CA LEU A 114 7.19 20.90 5.62
C LEU A 114 7.28 19.78 6.66
N ALA A 115 7.41 20.14 7.93
CA ALA A 115 7.45 19.18 9.03
C ALA A 115 6.19 18.30 9.07
N SER A 116 5.01 18.93 8.96
CA SER A 116 3.72 18.22 8.98
C SER A 116 3.58 17.27 7.79
N VAL A 117 3.85 17.75 6.57
CA VAL A 117 3.75 16.92 5.35
C VAL A 117 4.66 15.70 5.41
N LEU A 118 5.91 15.88 5.85
CA LEU A 118 6.87 14.77 5.95
C LEU A 118 6.47 13.75 7.03
N PHE A 119 6.01 14.23 8.18
CA PHE A 119 5.56 13.37 9.27
C PHE A 119 4.30 12.57 8.89
N GLU A 120 3.36 13.20 8.19
CA GLU A 120 2.15 12.55 7.68
C GLU A 120 2.49 11.50 6.61
N ALA A 121 3.37 11.83 5.67
CA ALA A 121 3.82 10.91 4.63
C ALA A 121 4.54 9.70 5.22
N GLU A 122 5.38 9.89 6.23
CA GLU A 122 6.04 8.78 6.93
C GLU A 122 5.05 7.86 7.66
N GLN A 123 4.06 8.44 8.35
CA GLN A 123 3.01 7.66 9.01
C GLN A 123 2.16 6.88 8.01
N GLU A 124 1.85 7.47 6.85
CA GLU A 124 1.12 6.78 5.79
C GLU A 124 1.91 5.59 5.24
N LEU A 125 3.22 5.75 5.00
CA LEU A 125 4.11 4.64 4.62
C LEU A 125 4.10 3.51 5.64
N LEU A 126 4.13 3.83 6.94
CA LEU A 126 4.12 2.83 8.01
C LEU A 126 2.78 2.09 8.09
N ARG A 127 1.65 2.81 7.97
CA ARG A 127 0.30 2.20 7.95
C ARG A 127 0.08 1.30 6.75
N ASN A 128 0.59 1.68 5.58
CA ASN A 128 0.42 0.89 4.36
C ASN A 128 1.43 -0.27 4.22
N ARG A 129 2.43 -0.35 5.10
CA ARG A 129 3.39 -1.47 5.19
C ARG A 129 3.03 -2.51 6.25
N SER A 130 1.95 -2.28 7.03
CA SER A 130 1.46 -3.19 8.07
C SER A 130 0.26 -4.01 7.59
#